data_AF-A0A9W9FTK5-F1
#
_entry.id   AF-A0A9W9FTK5-F1
#
_cell.length_a   1.000
_cell.length_b   1.000
_cell.length_c   1.000
_cell.angle_alpha   90.00
_cell.angle_beta   90.00
_cell.angle_gamma   90.00
#
_symmetry.space_group_name_H-M   'P 1'
#
loop_
_entity.id
_entity.type
_entity.pdbx_description
1 polymer ?
#
loop_
_entity_poly.entity_id
_entity_poly.type
_entity_poly.pdbx_seq_one_letter_code
_entity_poly.pdbx_strand_id
1 'polypeptide(L)'
;MNLEMRSSKIEDGEDGVDAILWLWEHGEQYGLDRTRFVLSGGSAGGNLACAVPFRLHEYFRQRQQGQHEQHEPEQKRNNRIGLAGIVGFYPSTDWTRTRKERDATNPIAAKKSIITPKVFSFFDNSYLLPETLPKQSGTNTVDMSHPYLSPGLAPTAQLLAAYPLSVVLYTCAWDQLLVEGNAFRERLHA
;
A
#
# COMPACT_ATOMS: atom_id res chain seq x y z
N MET A 1 2.07 20.88 21.76
CA MET A 1 1.01 20.26 20.95
C MET A 1 0.95 21.03 19.63
N ASN A 2 1.79 20.67 18.66
CA ASN A 2 1.83 21.34 17.35
C ASN A 2 1.03 20.49 16.36
N LEU A 3 -0.11 21.03 15.94
CA LEU A 3 -1.12 20.39 15.09
C LEU A 3 -0.97 20.72 13.60
N GLU A 4 0.07 21.43 13.19
CA GLU A 4 0.24 21.89 11.80
C GLU A 4 1.45 21.23 11.13
N MET A 5 1.20 20.07 10.54
CA MET A 5 1.81 19.56 9.29
C MET A 5 1.27 18.14 9.02
N ARG A 6 -0.05 17.98 8.98
CA ARG A 6 -0.64 16.77 8.40
C ARG A 6 -0.65 16.95 6.88
N SER A 7 0.49 16.65 6.24
CA SER A 7 0.50 16.27 4.81
C SER A 7 -0.59 15.22 4.58
N SER A 8 -1.37 15.35 3.50
CA SER A 8 -2.56 14.53 3.19
C SER A 8 -2.42 13.09 3.66
N LYS A 9 -3.11 12.75 4.75
CA LYS A 9 -3.01 11.44 5.41
C LYS A 9 -4.07 10.51 4.84
N ILE A 10 -3.64 9.44 4.19
CA ILE A 10 -4.51 8.29 3.97
C ILE A 10 -4.58 7.53 5.29
N GLU A 11 -5.73 7.59 5.97
CA GLU A 11 -5.88 7.07 7.33
C GLU A 11 -5.56 5.56 7.43
N ASP A 12 -6.07 4.73 6.52
CA ASP A 12 -5.81 3.28 6.51
C ASP A 12 -4.31 2.92 6.35
N GLY A 13 -3.57 3.75 5.61
CA GLY A 13 -2.13 3.57 5.42
C GLY A 13 -1.31 3.96 6.66
N GLU A 14 -1.80 4.92 7.45
CA GLU A 14 -1.22 5.26 8.76
C GLU A 14 -1.45 4.13 9.76
N ASP A 15 -2.69 3.60 9.84
CA ASP A 15 -3.04 2.52 10.76
C ASP A 15 -2.19 1.26 10.49
N GLY A 16 -1.95 0.93 9.22
CA GLY A 16 -1.05 -0.16 8.84
C GLY A 16 0.39 0.07 9.29
N VAL A 17 0.91 1.29 9.18
CA VAL A 17 2.26 1.64 9.67
C VAL A 17 2.32 1.63 11.19
N ASP A 18 1.31 2.18 11.87
CA ASP A 18 1.23 2.22 13.32
C ASP A 18 1.13 0.81 13.91
N ALA A 19 0.38 -0.10 13.27
CA ALA A 19 0.34 -1.50 13.65
C ALA A 19 1.71 -2.19 13.53
N ILE A 20 2.44 -1.95 12.44
CA ILE A 20 3.80 -2.49 12.24
C ILE A 20 4.76 -1.94 13.30
N LEU A 21 4.72 -0.63 13.55
CA LEU A 21 5.56 0.02 14.56
C LEU A 21 5.25 -0.51 15.96
N TRP A 22 3.97 -0.67 16.30
CA TRP A 22 3.56 -1.20 17.59
C TRP A 22 4.02 -2.65 17.78
N LEU A 23 3.83 -3.50 16.77
CA LEU A 23 4.31 -4.90 16.79
C LEU A 23 5.84 -4.96 16.83
N TRP A 24 6.52 -4.03 16.16
CA TRP A 24 7.96 -3.93 16.28
C TRP A 24 8.39 -3.49 17.68
N GLU A 25 7.70 -2.57 18.36
CA GLU A 25 8.06 -2.15 19.71
C GLU A 25 7.73 -3.19 20.78
N HIS A 26 6.60 -3.88 20.62
CA HIS A 26 5.99 -4.74 21.64
C HIS A 26 6.05 -6.23 21.30
N GLY A 27 6.58 -6.63 20.15
CA GLY A 27 6.52 -8.02 19.67
C GLY A 27 7.32 -9.02 20.51
N GLU A 28 8.36 -8.56 21.21
CA GLU A 28 9.27 -9.40 21.98
C GLU A 28 8.56 -10.15 23.12
N GLN A 29 7.65 -9.50 23.84
CA GLN A 29 6.83 -10.14 24.88
C GLN A 29 5.88 -11.22 24.33
N TYR A 30 5.61 -11.20 23.02
CA TYR A 30 4.78 -12.20 22.34
C TYR A 30 5.62 -13.25 21.60
N GLY A 31 6.95 -13.21 21.73
CA GLY A 31 7.86 -14.12 21.02
C GLY A 31 7.93 -13.88 19.51
N LEU A 32 7.56 -12.68 19.03
CA LEU A 32 7.60 -12.33 17.62
C LEU A 32 9.01 -11.91 17.20
N ASP A 33 9.43 -12.37 16.02
CA ASP A 33 10.65 -11.87 15.38
C ASP A 33 10.39 -10.49 14.74
N ARG A 34 10.89 -9.47 15.42
CA ARG A 34 10.73 -8.05 15.07
C ARG A 34 11.44 -7.66 13.75
N THR A 35 12.23 -8.56 13.17
CA THR A 35 13.00 -8.29 11.95
C THR A 35 12.41 -8.93 10.69
N ARG A 36 11.33 -9.72 10.84
CA ARG A 36 10.77 -10.52 9.74
C ARG A 36 9.25 -10.37 9.62
N PHE A 37 8.77 -9.15 9.43
CA PHE A 37 7.34 -8.91 9.22
C PHE A 37 6.91 -9.25 7.78
N VAL A 38 5.82 -9.99 7.64
CA VAL A 38 5.17 -10.23 6.33
C VAL A 38 3.84 -9.51 6.31
N LEU A 39 3.61 -8.72 5.27
CA LEU A 39 2.31 -8.06 5.05
C LEU A 39 1.48 -8.94 4.13
N SER A 40 0.21 -9.15 4.47
CA SER A 40 -0.69 -9.89 3.60
C SER A 40 -2.11 -9.35 3.64
N GLY A 41 -2.86 -9.61 2.58
CA GLY A 41 -4.27 -9.25 2.52
C GLY A 41 -4.92 -9.63 1.21
N GLY A 42 -6.25 -9.69 1.22
CA GLY A 42 -7.08 -9.95 0.04
C GLY A 42 -7.82 -8.70 -0.44
N SER A 43 -8.00 -8.54 -1.75
CA SER A 43 -8.74 -7.43 -2.35
C SER A 43 -8.21 -6.07 -1.89
N ALA A 44 -9.02 -5.23 -1.22
CA ALA A 44 -8.59 -3.97 -0.61
C ALA A 44 -7.48 -4.16 0.43
N GLY A 45 -7.50 -5.23 1.22
CA GLY A 45 -6.39 -5.57 2.12
C GLY A 45 -5.11 -5.94 1.38
N GLY A 46 -5.23 -6.52 0.17
CA GLY A 46 -4.08 -6.78 -0.70
C GLY A 46 -3.49 -5.50 -1.29
N ASN A 47 -4.34 -4.51 -1.60
CA ASN A 47 -3.91 -3.16 -1.96
C ASN A 47 -3.13 -2.51 -0.79
N LEU A 48 -3.68 -2.55 0.43
CA LEU A 48 -3.00 -2.03 1.62
C LEU A 48 -1.67 -2.73 1.88
N ALA A 49 -1.60 -4.06 1.77
CA ALA A 49 -0.35 -4.82 1.91
C ALA A 49 0.74 -4.35 0.93
N CYS A 50 0.35 -3.87 -0.25
CA CYS A 50 1.26 -3.29 -1.25
C CYS A 50 1.52 -1.79 -1.03
N ALA A 51 0.57 -1.03 -0.46
CA ALA A 51 0.69 0.41 -0.27
C ALA A 51 1.46 0.80 1.02
N VAL A 52 1.22 0.09 2.12
CA VAL A 52 1.83 0.35 3.44
C VAL A 52 3.36 0.40 3.42
N PRO A 53 4.09 -0.46 2.67
CA PRO A 53 5.55 -0.35 2.54
C PRO A 53 6.02 1.04 2.10
N PHE A 54 5.32 1.71 1.18
CA PHE A 54 5.68 3.06 0.76
C PHE A 54 5.51 4.07 1.89
N ARG A 55 4.43 3.95 2.67
CA ARG A 55 4.19 4.86 3.80
C ARG A 55 5.22 4.64 4.91
N LEU A 56 5.57 3.39 5.20
CA LEU A 56 6.61 3.01 6.14
C LEU A 56 7.99 3.55 5.71
N HIS A 57 8.32 3.42 4.42
CA HIS A 57 9.54 3.98 3.85
C HIS A 57 9.59 5.51 4.02
N GLU A 58 8.49 6.19 3.70
CA GLU A 58 8.36 7.64 3.85
C GLU A 58 8.48 8.09 5.32
N TYR A 59 7.88 7.36 6.26
CA TYR A 59 8.02 7.60 7.70
C TYR A 59 9.49 7.56 8.14
N PHE A 60 10.26 6.56 7.69
CA PHE A 60 11.68 6.46 8.03
C PHE A 60 12.52 7.53 7.33
N ARG A 61 12.16 7.93 6.10
CA ARG A 61 12.83 9.01 5.37
C ARG A 61 12.65 10.35 6.10
N GLN A 62 11.43 10.66 6.53
CA GLN A 62 11.11 11.87 7.29
C GLN A 62 11.85 11.90 8.64
N ARG A 63 11.91 10.77 9.35
CA ARG A 63 12.68 10.68 10.60
C ARG A 63 14.17 10.94 10.39
N GLN A 64 14.78 10.40 9.34
CA GLN A 64 16.19 10.64 9.04
C GLN A 64 16.47 12.11 8.71
N GLN A 65 15.58 12.75 7.95
CA GLN A 65 15.70 14.17 7.62
C GLN A 65 15.53 15.07 8.85
N GLY A 66 14.63 14.73 9.77
CA GLY A 66 14.46 15.44 11.05
C GLY A 66 15.54 15.13 12.10
N GLN A 67 16.22 13.97 12.01
CA GLN A 67 17.29 13.56 12.93
C GLN A 67 18.67 14.09 12.57
N HIS A 68 18.82 14.86 11.48
CA HIS A 68 20.06 15.60 11.22
C HIS A 68 20.43 16.61 12.33
N GLU A 69 19.53 16.85 13.30
CA GLU A 69 19.75 17.72 14.45
C GLU A 69 20.01 16.99 15.79
N GLN A 70 19.84 15.66 15.91
CA GLN A 70 20.07 14.93 17.18
C GLN A 70 20.69 13.53 17.01
N HIS A 71 21.84 13.31 17.67
CA HIS A 71 22.59 12.05 17.70
C HIS A 71 21.81 10.95 18.45
N GLU A 72 21.12 10.07 17.73
CA GLU A 72 20.62 8.80 18.28
C GLU A 72 21.75 7.74 18.33
N PRO A 73 21.84 6.94 19.41
CA PRO A 73 22.88 5.93 19.57
C PRO A 73 22.80 4.81 18.51
N GLU A 74 23.96 4.33 18.08
CA GLU A 74 24.19 3.34 17.01
C GLU A 74 23.35 2.05 17.15
N GLN A 75 23.06 1.61 18.38
CA GLN A 75 22.24 0.44 18.68
C GLN A 75 20.81 0.54 18.11
N LYS A 76 20.22 1.74 18.08
CA LYS A 76 18.87 1.97 17.53
C LYS A 76 18.87 2.08 16.00
N ARG A 77 20.00 2.46 15.38
CA ARG A 77 20.15 2.48 13.90
C ARG A 77 20.17 1.07 13.31
N ASN A 78 20.73 0.09 14.03
CA ASN A 78 20.82 -1.30 13.58
C ASN A 78 19.52 -2.09 13.74
N ASN A 79 18.56 -1.60 14.52
CA ASN A 79 17.29 -2.29 14.78
C ASN A 79 16.17 -1.75 13.87
N ARG A 80 16.41 -1.67 12.56
CA ARG A 80 15.40 -1.21 11.60
C ARG A 80 14.34 -2.28 11.37
N ILE A 81 13.09 -1.85 11.22
CA ILE A 81 11.98 -2.72 10.82
C ILE A 81 12.30 -3.33 9.45
N GLY A 82 12.44 -4.65 9.41
CA GLY A 82 12.61 -5.42 8.19
C GLY A 82 11.27 -6.02 7.75
N LEU A 83 10.82 -5.66 6.55
CA LEU A 83 9.78 -6.44 5.87
C LEU A 83 10.46 -7.67 5.24
N ALA A 84 9.98 -8.86 5.58
CA ALA A 84 10.42 -10.12 5.01
C ALA A 84 9.66 -10.46 3.71
N GLY A 85 8.43 -9.97 3.56
CA GLY A 85 7.68 -10.20 2.32
C GLY A 85 6.31 -9.54 2.26
N ILE A 86 5.72 -9.59 1.08
CA ILE A 86 4.34 -9.16 0.79
C ILE A 86 3.61 -10.32 0.13
N VAL A 87 2.38 -10.63 0.59
CA VAL A 87 1.49 -11.62 -0.01
C VAL A 87 0.13 -11.00 -0.30
N GLY A 88 -0.12 -10.66 -1.57
CA GLY A 88 -1.39 -10.09 -2.02
C GLY A 88 -2.29 -11.15 -2.66
N PHE A 89 -3.54 -11.24 -2.23
CA PHE A 89 -4.57 -12.03 -2.90
C PHE A 89 -5.50 -11.09 -3.67
N TYR A 90 -5.49 -11.21 -5.01
CA TYR A 90 -6.25 -10.40 -5.96
C TYR A 90 -6.27 -8.90 -5.59
N PRO A 91 -5.09 -8.28 -5.39
CA PRO A 91 -5.02 -6.89 -4.94
C PRO A 91 -5.50 -5.95 -6.04
N SER A 92 -6.14 -4.84 -5.63
CA SER A 92 -6.26 -3.67 -6.52
C SER A 92 -4.90 -2.98 -6.60
N THR A 93 -4.42 -2.67 -7.79
CA THR A 93 -3.08 -2.11 -8.01
C THR A 93 -3.08 -0.86 -8.88
N ASP A 94 -4.18 -0.55 -9.57
CA ASP A 94 -4.30 0.61 -10.45
C ASP A 94 -5.70 1.24 -10.38
N TRP A 95 -5.88 2.25 -9.52
CA TRP A 95 -7.11 3.04 -9.38
C TRP A 95 -7.28 4.14 -10.44
N THR A 96 -6.37 4.30 -11.39
CA THR A 96 -6.58 5.27 -12.49
C THR A 96 -7.67 4.81 -13.47
N ARG A 97 -8.06 3.54 -13.38
CA ARG A 97 -9.10 2.92 -14.20
C ARG A 97 -10.41 2.78 -13.45
N THR A 98 -11.49 3.13 -14.12
CA THR A 98 -12.85 2.86 -13.67
C THR A 98 -13.15 1.36 -13.66
N ARG A 99 -14.16 0.95 -12.89
CA ARG A 99 -14.66 -0.44 -12.89
C ARG A 99 -15.03 -0.93 -14.29
N LYS A 100 -15.64 -0.06 -15.11
CA LYS A 100 -15.99 -0.36 -16.51
C LYS A 100 -14.75 -0.62 -17.37
N GLU A 101 -13.69 0.16 -17.20
CA GLU A 101 -12.43 -0.04 -17.92
C GLU A 101 -11.73 -1.32 -17.45
N ARG A 102 -11.72 -1.60 -16.15
CA ARG A 102 -11.21 -2.88 -15.60
C ARG A 102 -11.96 -4.07 -16.18
N ASP A 103 -13.30 -4.04 -16.18
CA ASP A 103 -14.13 -5.07 -16.81
C ASP A 103 -13.83 -5.24 -18.31
N ALA A 104 -13.55 -4.15 -19.03
CA ALA A 104 -13.17 -4.23 -20.45
C ALA A 104 -11.83 -4.95 -20.67
N THR A 105 -10.91 -4.90 -19.70
CA THR A 105 -9.65 -5.65 -19.77
C THR A 105 -9.83 -7.15 -19.51
N ASN A 106 -10.83 -7.54 -18.73
CA ASN A 106 -11.16 -8.95 -18.47
C ASN A 106 -12.69 -9.20 -18.57
N PRO A 107 -13.26 -9.27 -19.79
CA PRO A 107 -14.73 -9.27 -19.97
C PRO A 107 -15.48 -10.45 -19.34
N ILE A 108 -14.78 -11.54 -18.98
CA ILE A 108 -15.40 -12.64 -18.23
C ILE A 108 -15.74 -12.23 -16.80
N ALA A 109 -15.05 -11.24 -16.21
CA ALA A 109 -15.30 -10.74 -14.87
C ALA A 109 -16.72 -10.17 -14.73
N ALA A 110 -17.16 -9.33 -15.66
CA ALA A 110 -18.52 -8.79 -15.68
C ALA A 110 -19.61 -9.87 -15.76
N LYS A 111 -19.28 -11.08 -16.25
CA LYS A 111 -20.23 -12.21 -16.39
C LYS A 111 -20.19 -13.19 -15.22
N LYS A 112 -19.07 -13.27 -14.50
CA LYS A 112 -18.80 -14.34 -13.51
C LYS A 112 -18.49 -13.81 -12.12
N SER A 113 -18.21 -12.51 -11.96
CA SER A 113 -17.98 -11.89 -10.66
C SER A 113 -19.19 -12.10 -9.75
N ILE A 114 -18.92 -12.56 -8.53
CA ILE A 114 -19.91 -12.65 -7.46
C ILE A 114 -20.21 -11.28 -6.83
N ILE A 115 -19.35 -10.29 -7.07
CA ILE A 115 -19.51 -8.92 -6.58
C ILE A 115 -20.23 -8.10 -7.65
N THR A 116 -21.38 -7.55 -7.28
CA THR A 116 -22.20 -6.74 -8.19
C THR A 116 -21.66 -5.30 -8.31
N PRO A 117 -22.00 -4.56 -9.39
CA PRO A 117 -21.60 -3.15 -9.53
C PRO A 117 -22.02 -2.25 -8.36
N LYS A 118 -23.17 -2.53 -7.74
CA LYS A 118 -23.65 -1.77 -6.56
C LYS A 118 -22.77 -2.01 -5.33
N VAL A 119 -22.34 -3.26 -5.13
CA VAL A 119 -21.44 -3.61 -4.03
C VAL A 119 -20.04 -3.01 -4.28
N PHE A 120 -19.55 -3.03 -5.51
CA PHE A 120 -18.32 -2.30 -5.86
C PHE A 120 -18.44 -0.80 -5.58
N SER A 121 -19.54 -0.16 -6.02
CA SER A 121 -19.76 1.26 -5.73
C SER A 121 -19.84 1.55 -4.24
N PHE A 122 -20.43 0.66 -3.44
CA PHE A 122 -20.45 0.80 -1.99
C PHE A 122 -19.03 0.76 -1.39
N PHE A 123 -18.18 -0.19 -1.83
CA PHE A 123 -16.79 -0.22 -1.39
C PHE A 123 -16.03 1.04 -1.84
N ASP A 124 -16.13 1.41 -3.11
CA ASP A 124 -15.44 2.58 -3.65
C ASP A 124 -15.82 3.85 -2.86
N ASN A 125 -17.10 4.05 -2.57
CA ASN A 125 -17.59 5.19 -1.78
C ASN A 125 -17.18 5.14 -0.29
N SER A 126 -16.83 3.96 0.23
CA SER A 126 -16.40 3.80 1.63
C SER A 126 -14.89 3.99 1.79
N TYR A 127 -14.09 3.62 0.79
CA TYR A 127 -12.63 3.70 0.82
C TYR A 127 -12.07 4.97 0.18
N LEU A 128 -12.75 5.54 -0.82
CA LEU A 128 -12.25 6.68 -1.59
C LEU A 128 -12.85 8.00 -1.11
N LEU A 129 -12.73 8.29 0.20
CA LEU A 129 -13.20 9.54 0.80
C LEU A 129 -12.28 10.70 0.38
N PRO A 130 -12.72 11.63 -0.50
CA PRO A 130 -11.84 12.61 -1.14
C PRO A 130 -11.02 13.48 -0.17
N GLU A 131 -11.51 13.67 1.04
CA GLU A 131 -10.88 14.46 2.10
C GLU A 131 -9.60 13.81 2.64
N THR A 132 -9.51 12.47 2.57
CA THR A 132 -8.41 11.66 3.11
C THR A 132 -7.40 11.23 2.03
N LEU A 133 -7.74 11.39 0.75
CA LEU A 133 -6.93 10.91 -0.35
C LEU A 133 -5.80 11.88 -0.74
N PRO A 134 -4.69 11.37 -1.33
CA PRO A 134 -3.63 12.21 -1.85
C PRO A 134 -4.15 13.11 -2.96
N LYS A 135 -3.69 14.36 -2.98
CA LYS A 135 -4.06 15.34 -4.00
C LYS A 135 -2.90 15.61 -4.92
N GLN A 136 -3.20 15.88 -6.19
CA GLN A 136 -2.18 16.33 -7.14
C GLN A 136 -1.65 17.70 -6.71
N SER A 137 -0.34 17.89 -6.81
CA SER A 137 0.34 19.11 -6.36
C SER A 137 -0.29 20.37 -6.96
N GLY A 138 -0.68 21.31 -6.09
CA GLY A 138 -1.29 22.58 -6.50
C GLY A 138 -2.75 22.49 -6.93
N THR A 139 -3.42 21.35 -6.71
CA THR A 139 -4.85 21.17 -7.04
C THR A 139 -5.63 20.55 -5.88
N ASN A 140 -6.96 20.58 -5.98
CA ASN A 140 -7.86 19.83 -5.08
C ASN A 140 -8.31 18.48 -5.66
N THR A 141 -7.72 18.05 -6.77
CA THR A 141 -8.08 16.79 -7.43
C THR A 141 -7.32 15.64 -6.81
N VAL A 142 -8.03 14.55 -6.52
CA VAL A 142 -7.44 13.31 -6.02
C VAL A 142 -6.47 12.75 -7.06
N ASP A 143 -5.26 12.42 -6.62
CA ASP A 143 -4.27 11.72 -7.42
C ASP A 143 -4.48 10.20 -7.33
N MET A 144 -5.33 9.67 -8.22
CA MET A 144 -5.58 8.22 -8.29
C MET A 144 -4.33 7.41 -8.70
N SER A 145 -3.30 8.05 -9.25
CA SER A 145 -2.03 7.40 -9.59
C SER A 145 -1.05 7.31 -8.42
N HIS A 146 -1.35 7.98 -7.30
CA HIS A 146 -0.48 8.03 -6.14
C HIS A 146 -0.17 6.61 -5.63
N PRO A 147 1.10 6.27 -5.29
CA PRO A 147 1.51 4.92 -4.88
C PRO A 147 0.71 4.27 -3.75
N TYR A 148 0.10 5.09 -2.90
CA TYR A 148 -0.74 4.58 -1.80
C TYR A 148 -2.13 4.11 -2.26
N LEU A 149 -2.62 4.62 -3.39
CA LEU A 149 -3.82 4.12 -4.05
C LEU A 149 -3.41 3.07 -5.08
N SER A 150 -2.51 3.44 -5.99
CA SER A 150 -2.10 2.63 -7.13
C SER A 150 -0.65 2.15 -6.98
N PRO A 151 -0.37 1.18 -6.09
CA PRO A 151 0.98 0.66 -5.89
C PRO A 151 1.55 0.06 -7.18
N GLY A 152 0.68 -0.46 -8.06
CA GLY A 152 1.03 -0.99 -9.37
C GLY A 152 1.52 0.05 -10.36
N LEU A 153 1.43 1.36 -10.05
CA LEU A 153 1.94 2.47 -10.86
C LEU A 153 3.13 3.19 -10.21
N ALA A 154 3.52 2.82 -8.98
CA ALA A 154 4.62 3.47 -8.26
C ALA A 154 5.93 3.36 -9.05
N PRO A 155 6.77 4.42 -9.15
CA PRO A 155 8.04 4.36 -9.88
C PRO A 155 8.96 3.22 -9.43
N THR A 156 9.72 2.62 -10.35
CA THR A 156 10.59 1.46 -10.04
C THR A 156 11.60 1.76 -8.93
N ALA A 157 12.20 2.94 -8.92
CA ALA A 157 13.11 3.35 -7.84
C ALA A 157 12.42 3.35 -6.46
N GLN A 158 11.14 3.71 -6.40
CA GLN A 158 10.37 3.71 -5.17
C GLN A 158 9.99 2.29 -4.74
N LEU A 159 9.65 1.41 -5.70
CA LEU A 159 9.45 -0.03 -5.43
C LEU A 159 10.71 -0.64 -4.80
N LEU A 160 11.87 -0.46 -5.43
CA LEU A 160 13.15 -0.98 -4.94
C LEU A 160 13.53 -0.45 -3.54
N ALA A 161 13.16 0.80 -3.23
CA ALA A 161 13.46 1.42 -1.95
C ALA A 161 12.52 0.98 -0.82
N ALA A 162 11.27 0.67 -1.13
CA ALA A 162 10.22 0.43 -0.14
C ALA A 162 9.84 -1.05 0.03
N TYR A 163 9.97 -1.87 -1.02
CA TYR A 163 9.48 -3.25 -1.00
C TYR A 163 10.54 -4.24 -0.49
N PRO A 164 10.11 -5.33 0.16
CA PRO A 164 10.98 -6.47 0.41
C PRO A 164 11.29 -7.23 -0.89
N LEU A 165 12.34 -8.06 -0.88
CA LEU A 165 12.72 -8.89 -2.03
C LEU A 165 11.66 -9.94 -2.39
N SER A 166 10.87 -10.39 -1.42
CA SER A 166 9.86 -11.43 -1.63
C SER A 166 8.46 -10.84 -1.74
N VAL A 167 7.89 -10.84 -2.95
CA VAL A 167 6.51 -10.42 -3.21
C VAL A 167 5.78 -11.52 -3.96
N VAL A 168 4.62 -11.93 -3.43
CA VAL A 168 3.76 -12.96 -4.02
C VAL A 168 2.39 -12.36 -4.27
N LEU A 169 1.96 -12.39 -5.53
CA LEU A 169 0.63 -11.92 -5.94
C LEU A 169 -0.18 -13.10 -6.51
N TYR A 170 -1.29 -13.43 -5.87
CA TYR A 170 -2.28 -14.36 -6.40
C TYR A 170 -3.33 -13.58 -7.18
N THR A 171 -3.56 -13.91 -8.45
CA THR A 171 -4.61 -13.27 -9.26
C THR A 171 -5.73 -14.28 -9.58
N CYS A 172 -6.94 -13.77 -9.77
CA CYS A 172 -8.12 -14.58 -10.02
C CYS A 172 -8.57 -14.46 -11.48
N ALA A 173 -8.75 -15.60 -12.16
CA ALA A 173 -9.03 -15.64 -13.60
C ALA A 173 -10.29 -14.87 -14.03
N TRP A 174 -11.30 -14.80 -13.16
CA TRP A 174 -12.58 -14.13 -13.43
C TRP A 174 -12.74 -12.81 -12.66
N ASP A 175 -11.65 -12.20 -12.22
CA ASP A 175 -11.66 -10.92 -11.51
C ASP A 175 -11.29 -9.78 -12.45
N GLN A 176 -11.94 -8.62 -12.29
CA GLN A 176 -11.63 -7.40 -13.03
C GLN A 176 -10.20 -6.88 -12.70
N LEU A 177 -9.62 -7.32 -11.58
CA LEU A 177 -8.28 -6.94 -11.13
C LEU A 177 -7.16 -7.83 -11.73
N LEU A 178 -7.50 -8.88 -12.49
CA LEU A 178 -6.53 -9.83 -13.05
C LEU A 178 -5.44 -9.15 -13.87
N VAL A 179 -5.83 -8.28 -14.79
CA VAL A 179 -4.90 -7.69 -15.77
C VAL A 179 -3.96 -6.69 -15.11
N GLU A 180 -4.48 -5.84 -14.21
CA GLU A 180 -3.63 -4.90 -13.46
C GLU A 180 -2.69 -5.63 -12.50
N GLY A 181 -3.15 -6.70 -11.83
CA GLY A 181 -2.30 -7.51 -10.96
C GLY A 181 -1.17 -8.22 -11.73
N ASN A 182 -1.45 -8.76 -12.91
CA ASN A 182 -0.42 -9.36 -13.77
C ASN A 182 0.55 -8.31 -14.31
N ALA A 183 0.06 -7.13 -14.71
CA ALA A 183 0.93 -6.03 -15.13
C ALA A 183 1.86 -5.60 -13.99
N PHE A 184 1.35 -5.52 -12.76
CA PHE A 184 2.19 -5.20 -11.61
C PHE A 184 3.23 -6.29 -11.32
N ARG A 185 2.86 -7.58 -11.43
CA ARG A 185 3.82 -8.70 -11.34
C ARG A 185 4.98 -8.52 -12.30
N GLU A 186 4.73 -8.20 -13.58
CA GLU A 186 5.82 -7.98 -14.54
C GLU A 186 6.76 -6.85 -14.11
N ARG A 187 6.23 -5.79 -13.54
CA ARG A 187 7.05 -4.68 -13.02
C ARG A 187 7.92 -5.07 -11.82
N LEU A 188 7.48 -6.04 -11.01
CA LEU A 188 8.24 -6.56 -9.87
C LEU A 188 9.38 -7.50 -10.31
N HIS A 189 9.38 -7.97 -11.56
CA HIS A 189 10.44 -8.79 -12.15
C HIS A 189 11.49 -8.00 -12.94
N ALA A 190 11.20 -6.74 -13.29
CA ALA A 190 12.04 -5.86 -14.11
C ALA A 190 13.07 -5.09 -13.27
#